data_AF-A0A7C6U2Z2-F1
#
_entry.id   AF-A0A7C6U2Z2-F1
#
_cell.length_a   1.000
_cell.length_b   1.000
_cell.length_c   1.000
_cell.angle_alpha   90.00
_cell.angle_beta   90.00
_cell.angle_gamma   90.00
#
_symmetry.space_group_name_H-M   'P 1'
#
loop_
_entity.id
_entity.type
_entity.pdbx_description
1 polymer ?
#
loop_
_entity_poly.entity_id
_entity_poly.type
_entity_poly.pdbx_seq_one_letter_code
_entity_poly.pdbx_strand_id
1 'polypeptide(L)'
;MKRNISRIKAMMILYTKEVNLDYESLNALEDLDNELQLDEEFVSELVSGVKKYKKEIDFIISKNLENYTISRLNYVDQAIIRIAVYEMKYTQTPHSIIINEALEISHEYSETELDNSAKFNNSILDKISKKIS
;
A
#
# COMPACT_ATOMS: atom_id res chain seq x y z
N MET A 1 0.43 14.26 -6.55
CA MET A 1 -1.02 14.56 -6.42
C MET A 1 -1.90 13.47 -7.01
N LYS A 2 -2.13 13.35 -8.33
CA LYS A 2 -3.03 12.30 -8.89
C LYS A 2 -2.71 10.87 -8.44
N ARG A 3 -1.43 10.48 -8.50
CA ARG A 3 -0.97 9.14 -8.11
C ARG A 3 -1.04 8.87 -6.60
N ASN A 4 -0.92 9.90 -5.76
CA ASN A 4 -1.03 9.76 -4.31
C ASN A 4 -2.46 9.37 -3.92
N ILE A 5 -3.45 10.13 -4.41
CA ILE A 5 -4.87 9.84 -4.20
C ILE A 5 -5.25 8.47 -4.78
N SER A 6 -4.70 8.12 -5.93
CA SER A 6 -4.89 6.79 -6.54
C SER A 6 -4.34 5.66 -5.64
N ARG A 7 -3.19 5.84 -4.99
CA ARG A 7 -2.67 4.87 -4.00
C ARG A 7 -3.56 4.76 -2.77
N ILE A 8 -4.10 5.87 -2.28
CA ILE A 8 -5.05 5.88 -1.15
C ILE A 8 -6.29 5.06 -1.52
N LYS A 9 -6.87 5.28 -2.71
CA LYS A 9 -8.01 4.48 -3.18
C LYS A 9 -7.66 3.00 -3.33
N ALA A 10 -6.50 2.67 -3.90
CA ALA A 10 -6.05 1.28 -4.00
C ALA A 10 -5.87 0.63 -2.62
N MET A 11 -5.34 1.37 -1.65
CA MET A 11 -5.22 0.93 -0.26
C MET A 11 -6.60 0.67 0.37
N MET A 12 -7.57 1.58 0.20
CA MET A 12 -8.94 1.38 0.70
C MET A 12 -9.61 0.14 0.09
N ILE A 13 -9.45 -0.08 -1.21
CA ILE A 13 -9.96 -1.27 -1.91
C ILE A 13 -9.33 -2.57 -1.37
N LEU A 14 -8.01 -2.56 -1.14
CA LEU A 14 -7.31 -3.74 -0.62
C LEU A 14 -7.66 -3.99 0.86
N TYR A 15 -7.78 -2.93 1.66
CA TYR A 15 -8.20 -2.98 3.06
C TYR A 15 -9.61 -3.56 3.21
N THR A 16 -10.60 -2.98 2.52
CA THR A 16 -12.02 -3.42 2.58
C THR A 16 -12.18 -4.90 2.25
N LYS A 17 -11.37 -5.41 1.31
CA LYS A 17 -11.33 -6.83 1.00
C LYS A 17 -10.82 -7.71 2.15
N GLU A 18 -9.80 -7.27 2.88
CA GLU A 18 -9.24 -8.02 4.02
C GLU A 18 -10.18 -8.03 5.23
N VAL A 19 -10.95 -6.94 5.44
CA VAL A 19 -11.97 -6.88 6.51
C VAL A 19 -13.32 -7.49 6.11
N ASN A 20 -13.42 -8.12 4.92
CA ASN A 20 -14.67 -8.67 4.36
C ASN A 20 -15.85 -7.68 4.37
N LEU A 21 -15.57 -6.40 4.17
CA LEU A 21 -16.62 -5.41 3.98
C LEU A 21 -17.12 -5.46 2.54
N ASP A 22 -18.44 -5.36 2.37
CA ASP A 22 -19.03 -5.35 1.04
C ASP A 22 -18.64 -4.08 0.28
N TYR A 23 -18.32 -4.30 -1.00
CA TYR A 23 -17.78 -3.31 -1.93
C TYR A 23 -18.73 -2.12 -2.16
N GLU A 24 -20.02 -2.25 -1.82
CA GLU A 24 -21.02 -1.17 -1.92
C GLU A 24 -20.64 0.08 -1.11
N SER A 25 -19.82 -0.06 -0.07
CA SER A 25 -19.32 1.08 0.72
C SER A 25 -18.32 1.96 -0.05
N LEU A 26 -17.74 1.47 -1.15
CA LEU A 26 -16.80 2.20 -2.00
C LEU A 26 -17.50 3.00 -3.11
N ASN A 27 -18.77 2.69 -3.44
CA ASN A 27 -19.53 3.41 -4.47
C ASN A 27 -19.77 4.88 -4.07
N ALA A 28 -19.76 5.20 -2.76
CA ALA A 28 -19.82 6.57 -2.27
C ALA A 28 -18.58 7.41 -2.62
N LEU A 29 -17.51 6.80 -3.14
CA LEU A 29 -16.29 7.48 -3.57
C LEU A 29 -16.30 7.83 -5.07
N GLU A 30 -17.21 7.25 -5.88
CA GLU A 30 -17.25 7.48 -7.34
C GLU A 30 -17.48 8.94 -7.72
N ASP A 31 -18.32 9.65 -6.96
CA ASP A 31 -18.56 11.08 -7.19
C ASP A 31 -17.32 11.94 -6.84
N LEU A 32 -16.54 11.51 -5.84
CA LEU A 32 -15.32 12.19 -5.38
C LEU A 32 -14.15 11.96 -6.35
N ASP A 33 -14.12 10.81 -7.02
CA ASP A 33 -13.07 10.42 -7.97
C ASP A 33 -12.94 11.39 -9.15
N ASN A 34 -14.08 11.87 -9.65
CA ASN A 34 -14.16 12.80 -10.76
C ASN A 34 -13.63 14.20 -10.39
N GLU A 35 -13.83 14.65 -9.16
CA GLU A 35 -13.32 15.93 -8.67
C GLU A 35 -11.81 15.89 -8.37
N LEU A 36 -11.31 14.74 -7.91
CA LEU A 36 -9.92 14.57 -7.47
C LEU A 36 -8.92 14.20 -8.60
N GLN A 37 -9.40 14.11 -9.85
CA GLN A 37 -8.61 13.70 -11.02
C GLN A 37 -7.86 12.39 -10.79
N LEU A 38 -8.56 11.40 -10.25
CA LEU A 38 -8.02 10.07 -9.98
C LEU A 38 -7.57 9.37 -11.28
N ASP A 39 -6.48 8.61 -11.20
CA ASP A 39 -5.99 7.78 -12.29
C ASP A 39 -6.53 6.36 -12.10
N GLU A 40 -7.73 6.09 -12.63
CA GLU A 40 -8.43 4.81 -12.45
C GLU A 40 -7.64 3.62 -13.02
N GLU A 41 -6.92 3.83 -14.13
CA GLU A 41 -6.06 2.81 -14.71
C GLU A 41 -4.94 2.44 -13.73
N PHE A 42 -4.31 3.44 -13.11
CA PHE A 42 -3.28 3.22 -12.10
C PHE A 42 -3.84 2.53 -10.84
N VAL A 43 -5.04 2.90 -10.38
CA VAL A 43 -5.70 2.20 -9.26
C VAL A 43 -5.93 0.73 -9.59
N SER A 44 -6.50 0.46 -10.77
CA SER A 44 -6.77 -0.90 -11.24
C SER A 44 -5.48 -1.72 -11.37
N GLU A 45 -4.41 -1.10 -11.88
CA GLU A 45 -3.08 -1.69 -11.97
C GLU A 45 -2.55 -2.11 -10.59
N LEU A 46 -2.56 -1.20 -9.62
CA LEU A 46 -2.08 -1.47 -8.26
C LEU A 46 -2.88 -2.60 -7.61
N VAL A 47 -4.21 -2.52 -7.64
CA VAL A 47 -5.09 -3.52 -6.99
C VAL A 47 -4.93 -4.89 -7.65
N SER A 48 -4.96 -4.95 -8.98
CA SER A 48 -4.86 -6.20 -9.73
C SER A 48 -3.45 -6.80 -9.61
N GLY A 49 -2.43 -5.96 -9.65
CA GLY A 49 -1.04 -6.33 -9.49
C GLY A 49 -0.76 -6.93 -8.12
N VAL A 50 -1.17 -6.25 -7.04
CA VAL A 50 -1.03 -6.77 -5.66
C VAL A 50 -1.78 -8.10 -5.50
N LYS A 51 -3.01 -8.22 -6.01
CA LYS A 51 -3.77 -9.48 -5.96
C LYS A 51 -3.07 -10.62 -6.71
N LYS A 52 -2.58 -10.34 -7.92
CA LYS A 52 -1.90 -11.32 -8.78
C LYS A 52 -0.60 -11.83 -8.15
N TYR A 53 0.20 -10.94 -7.59
CA TYR A 53 1.53 -11.28 -7.05
C TYR A 53 1.55 -11.41 -5.52
N LYS A 54 0.38 -11.50 -4.86
CA LYS A 54 0.24 -11.46 -3.39
C LYS A 54 1.20 -12.42 -2.68
N LYS A 55 1.31 -13.66 -3.16
CA LYS A 55 2.19 -14.68 -2.54
C LYS A 55 3.67 -14.29 -2.60
N GLU A 56 4.12 -13.76 -3.73
CA GLU A 56 5.50 -13.31 -3.90
C GLU A 56 5.78 -12.05 -3.06
N ILE A 57 4.87 -11.09 -3.10
CA ILE A 57 4.93 -9.86 -2.30
C ILE A 57 4.99 -10.19 -0.80
N ASP A 58 4.06 -11.01 -0.30
CA ASP A 58 4.02 -11.40 1.12
C ASP A 58 5.29 -12.18 1.52
N PHE A 59 5.85 -12.98 0.61
CA PHE A 59 7.12 -13.67 0.83
C PHE A 59 8.29 -12.69 0.97
N ILE A 60 8.40 -11.72 0.06
CA ILE A 60 9.41 -10.65 0.10
C ILE A 60 9.31 -9.86 1.41
N ILE A 61 8.10 -9.46 1.80
CA ILE A 61 7.85 -8.74 3.06
C ILE A 61 8.30 -9.59 4.24
N SER A 62 7.83 -10.85 4.31
CA SER A 62 8.13 -11.76 5.41
C SER A 62 9.63 -12.07 5.57
N LYS A 63 10.39 -12.11 4.47
CA LYS A 63 11.86 -12.28 4.52
C LYS A 63 12.62 -11.08 5.09
N ASN A 64 11.96 -9.93 5.20
CA ASN A 64 12.56 -8.70 5.70
C ASN A 64 12.07 -8.30 7.10
N LEU A 65 11.04 -8.97 7.61
CA LEU A 65 10.59 -8.89 8.98
C LEU A 65 11.46 -9.77 9.90
N GLU A 66 11.87 -9.22 11.05
CA GLU A 66 12.57 -9.95 12.10
C GLU A 66 11.64 -10.06 13.31
N ASN A 67 11.39 -11.29 13.79
CA ASN A 67 10.50 -11.57 14.93
C ASN A 67 9.07 -10.99 14.81
N TYR A 68 8.66 -10.63 13.60
CA TYR A 68 7.37 -10.03 13.29
C TYR A 68 6.76 -10.70 12.06
N THR A 69 5.44 -10.67 11.92
CA THR A 69 4.74 -11.23 10.76
C THR A 69 3.86 -10.16 10.13
N ILE A 70 3.70 -10.21 8.81
CA ILE A 70 2.82 -9.27 8.11
C ILE A 70 1.39 -9.30 8.66
N SER A 71 0.92 -10.47 9.12
CA SER A 71 -0.40 -10.67 9.72
C SER A 71 -0.60 -9.96 11.06
N ARG A 72 0.47 -9.49 11.72
CA ARG A 72 0.39 -8.72 12.96
C ARG A 72 0.28 -7.21 12.73
N LEU A 73 0.52 -6.75 11.51
CA LEU A 73 0.28 -5.37 11.12
C LEU A 73 -1.22 -5.14 10.99
N ASN A 74 -1.67 -3.91 11.28
CA ASN A 74 -3.04 -3.53 10.95
C ASN A 74 -3.27 -3.66 9.43
N TYR A 75 -4.52 -3.86 9.01
CA TYR A 75 -4.81 -4.14 7.60
C TYR A 75 -4.47 -2.97 6.66
N VAL A 76 -4.43 -1.73 7.18
CA VAL A 76 -4.04 -0.55 6.41
C VAL A 76 -2.55 -0.61 6.08
N ASP A 77 -1.69 -0.82 7.06
CA ASP A 77 -0.24 -0.98 6.88
C ASP A 77 0.09 -2.18 5.99
N GLN A 78 -0.65 -3.29 6.12
CA GLN A 78 -0.50 -4.42 5.21
C GLN A 78 -0.77 -4.01 3.75
N ALA A 79 -1.83 -3.24 3.50
CA ALA A 79 -2.16 -2.76 2.16
C ALA A 79 -1.07 -1.79 1.62
N ILE A 80 -0.64 -0.83 2.44
CA ILE A 80 0.40 0.15 2.08
C ILE A 80 1.70 -0.55 1.69
N ILE A 81 2.21 -1.45 2.53
CA ILE A 81 3.48 -2.15 2.26
C ILE A 81 3.35 -3.03 1.02
N ARG A 82 2.22 -3.72 0.83
CA ARG A 82 2.01 -4.57 -0.36
C ARG A 82 2.00 -3.75 -1.64
N ILE A 83 1.34 -2.59 -1.65
CA ILE A 83 1.36 -1.65 -2.79
C ILE A 83 2.79 -1.20 -3.08
N ALA A 84 3.53 -0.77 -2.04
CA ALA A 84 4.90 -0.29 -2.21
C ALA A 84 5.83 -1.38 -2.77
N VAL A 85 5.75 -2.60 -2.26
CA VAL A 85 6.56 -3.73 -2.75
C VAL A 85 6.17 -4.11 -4.18
N TYR A 86 4.87 -4.09 -4.51
CA TYR A 86 4.42 -4.27 -5.89
C TYR A 86 5.05 -3.22 -6.82
N GLU A 87 4.95 -1.94 -6.48
CA GLU A 87 5.48 -0.87 -7.31
C GLU A 87 7.00 -1.00 -7.49
N MET A 88 7.74 -1.34 -6.44
CA MET A 88 9.19 -1.54 -6.51
C MET A 88 9.59 -2.69 -7.44
N LYS A 89 8.77 -3.74 -7.53
CA LYS A 89 9.09 -4.93 -8.32
C LYS A 89 8.65 -4.85 -9.77
N TYR A 90 7.51 -4.21 -10.03
CA TYR A 90 6.81 -4.36 -11.29
C TYR A 90 6.57 -3.05 -12.03
N THR A 91 7.01 -1.91 -11.47
CA THR A 91 6.88 -0.60 -12.13
C THR A 91 8.24 0.07 -12.28
N GLN A 92 8.27 1.15 -13.06
CA GLN A 92 9.47 1.96 -13.26
C GLN A 92 9.58 3.13 -12.26
N THR A 93 8.69 3.20 -11.26
CA THR A 93 8.69 4.30 -10.29
C THR A 93 9.94 4.16 -9.38
N PRO A 94 10.76 5.21 -9.23
CA PRO A 94 11.92 5.17 -8.34
C PRO A 94 11.56 4.76 -6.92
N HIS A 95 12.36 3.86 -6.31
CA HIS A 95 12.10 3.34 -4.97
C HIS A 95 11.92 4.45 -3.91
N SER A 96 12.70 5.52 -3.99
CA SER A 96 12.60 6.65 -3.06
C SER A 96 11.25 7.37 -3.14
N ILE A 97 10.65 7.49 -4.34
CA ILE A 97 9.32 8.08 -4.52
C ILE A 97 8.27 7.16 -3.91
N ILE A 98 8.35 5.85 -4.19
CA ILE A 98 7.42 4.86 -3.65
C ILE A 98 7.43 4.86 -2.12
N ILE A 99 8.62 4.88 -1.52
CA ILE A 99 8.78 4.91 -0.05
C ILE A 99 8.16 6.17 0.52
N ASN A 100 8.50 7.35 0.00
CA ASN A 100 7.96 8.62 0.50
C ASN A 100 6.43 8.64 0.47
N GLU A 101 5.82 8.19 -0.63
CA GLU A 101 4.36 8.15 -0.80
C GLU A 101 3.72 7.14 0.17
N ALA A 102 4.34 5.98 0.36
CA ALA A 102 3.85 4.98 1.32
C ALA A 102 3.90 5.50 2.77
N LEU A 103 4.92 6.29 3.12
CA LEU A 103 5.04 6.89 4.44
C LEU A 103 4.02 8.00 4.67
N GLU A 104 3.81 8.86 3.68
CA GLU A 104 2.79 9.92 3.74
C GLU A 104 1.41 9.32 4.00
N ILE A 105 1.03 8.28 3.25
CA ILE A 105 -0.23 7.56 3.45
C ILE A 105 -0.27 6.88 4.83
N SER A 106 0.84 6.28 5.27
CA SER A 106 0.90 5.63 6.59
C SER A 106 0.73 6.65 7.73
N HIS A 107 1.29 7.85 7.61
CA HIS A 107 1.11 8.92 8.59
C HIS A 107 -0.34 9.41 8.69
N GLU A 108 -1.07 9.41 7.57
CA GLU A 108 -2.43 9.93 7.50
C GLU A 108 -3.49 8.89 7.90
N TYR A 109 -3.28 7.61 7.57
CA TYR A 109 -4.33 6.58 7.66
C TYR A 109 -4.03 5.40 8.60
N SER A 110 -2.81 5.27 9.14
CA SER A 110 -2.48 4.18 10.09
C SER A 110 -2.84 4.59 11.53
N GLU A 111 -3.37 3.66 12.33
CA GLU A 111 -3.85 3.96 13.68
C GLU A 111 -2.74 4.48 14.61
N THR A 112 -3.15 5.50 15.38
CA THR A 112 -2.39 6.40 16.25
C THR A 112 -1.86 5.73 17.52
N GLU A 113 -0.88 4.84 17.40
CA GLU A 113 0.16 4.66 18.42
C GLU A 113 1.46 5.25 17.84
N LEU A 114 1.60 6.55 18.06
CA LEU A 114 2.44 7.53 17.38
C LEU A 114 3.91 7.10 17.13
N ASP A 115 4.44 7.56 16.00
CA ASP A 115 5.82 7.40 15.51
C ASP A 115 6.26 5.99 15.07
N ASN A 116 5.71 4.92 15.66
CA ASN A 116 6.26 3.58 15.42
C ASN A 116 5.84 2.97 14.07
N SER A 117 4.59 3.15 13.61
CA SER A 117 4.12 2.53 12.36
C SER A 117 4.83 3.10 11.12
N ALA A 118 4.90 4.42 10.99
CA ALA A 118 5.62 5.04 9.88
C ALA A 118 7.12 4.76 9.92
N LYS A 119 7.77 4.79 11.11
CA LYS A 119 9.18 4.40 11.26
C LYS A 119 9.41 2.93 10.93
N PHE A 120 8.49 2.06 11.33
CA PHE A 120 8.50 0.64 11.01
C PHE A 120 8.36 0.42 9.49
N ASN A 121 7.36 1.05 8.88
CA ASN A 121 7.10 1.01 7.44
C ASN A 121 8.30 1.56 6.66
N ASN A 122 8.93 2.64 7.14
CA ASN A 122 10.15 3.15 6.52
C ASN A 122 11.28 2.12 6.62
N SER A 123 11.54 1.59 7.82
CA SER A 123 12.61 0.63 8.07
C SER A 123 12.48 -0.62 7.20
N ILE A 124 11.26 -1.17 7.08
CA ILE A 124 11.02 -2.37 6.26
C ILE A 124 11.15 -2.05 4.76
N LEU A 125 10.57 -0.94 4.28
CA LEU A 125 10.61 -0.58 2.86
C LEU A 125 12.02 -0.20 2.41
N ASP A 126 12.81 0.48 3.25
CA ASP A 126 14.23 0.76 3.01
C ASP A 126 15.06 -0.53 2.93
N LYS A 127 14.77 -1.50 3.80
CA LYS A 127 15.45 -2.80 3.79
C LYS A 127 15.09 -3.61 2.55
N ILE A 128 13.83 -3.57 2.14
CA ILE A 128 13.33 -4.26 0.94
C ILE A 128 13.92 -3.62 -0.32
N SER A 129 13.89 -2.29 -0.44
CA SER A 129 14.35 -1.57 -1.63
C SER A 129 15.82 -1.85 -1.97
N LYS A 130 16.67 -2.07 -0.95
CA LYS A 130 18.09 -2.45 -1.10
C LYS A 130 18.32 -3.89 -1.56
N LYS A 131 17.32 -4.77 -1.43
CA LYS A 131 17.42 -6.20 -1.78
C LYS A 131 16.72 -6.57 -3.07
N ILE A 132 15.83 -5.71 -3.56
CA ILE A 132 15.11 -5.90 -4.82
C ILE A 132 15.87 -5.27 -6.01
N SER A 133 16.84 -4.39 -5.73
CA SER A 133 17.78 -3.82 -6.71
C SER A 133 18.55 -4.85 -7.53
#